data_AF-A0A8I0LWU9-F1
#
_entry.id   AF-A0A8I0LWU9-F1
#
_cell.length_a   1.000
_cell.length_b   1.000
_cell.length_c   1.000
_cell.angle_alpha   90.00
_cell.angle_beta   90.00
_cell.angle_gamma   90.00
#
_symmetry.space_group_name_H-M   'P 1'
#
loop_
_entity.id
_entity.type
_entity.pdbx_description
1 polymer ?
#
loop_
_entity_poly.entity_id
_entity_poly.type
_entity_poly.pdbx_seq_one_letter_code
_entity_poly.pdbx_strand_id
1 'polypeptide(L)'
;MALDSPLGADSPLSSADQGAIDELAGIRQSIDNIDAALVHMLAERFKYTQSVGLLKAAAGMPASDPERERVQIQRLRRLAEEARLDPAFAESFLNFIVAEVIHHHERIAAGDDPTAGRA
;
A
#
# COMPACT_ATOMS: atom_id res chain seq x y z
N MET A 1 7.54 47.12 -40.39
CA MET A 1 8.89 46.78 -39.91
C MET A 1 8.72 45.71 -38.85
N ALA A 2 9.30 44.54 -39.11
CA ALA A 2 9.48 43.35 -38.27
C ALA A 2 9.55 43.62 -36.76
N LEU A 3 9.18 42.74 -35.83
CA LEU A 3 8.60 41.39 -35.82
C LEU A 3 8.15 41.18 -34.36
N ASP A 4 7.16 40.31 -34.20
CA ASP A 4 6.90 39.52 -33.00
C ASP A 4 8.20 39.14 -32.25
N SER A 5 8.25 39.37 -30.95
CA SER A 5 9.28 38.77 -30.08
C SER A 5 8.55 37.85 -29.09
N PRO A 6 8.49 36.55 -29.39
CA PRO A 6 7.95 35.56 -28.48
C PRO A 6 9.00 35.22 -27.40
N LEU A 7 8.54 34.56 -26.33
CA LEU A 7 9.34 33.84 -25.31
C LEU A 7 9.82 34.68 -24.10
N GLY A 8 8.94 34.76 -23.10
CA GLY A 8 9.35 34.82 -21.69
C GLY A 8 9.33 33.43 -21.02
N ALA A 9 9.54 32.36 -21.79
CA ALA A 9 9.44 30.98 -21.32
C ALA A 9 10.79 30.38 -20.83
N ASP A 10 11.89 31.14 -20.88
CA ASP A 10 13.24 30.62 -20.56
C ASP A 10 14.02 31.60 -19.66
N SER A 11 13.49 31.92 -18.48
CA SER A 11 14.39 32.39 -17.41
C SER A 11 15.00 31.15 -16.74
N PRO A 12 16.34 30.95 -16.78
CA PRO A 12 16.96 29.84 -16.09
C PRO A 12 16.60 29.96 -14.60
N LEU A 13 16.07 28.86 -14.06
CA LEU A 13 15.79 28.71 -12.63
C LEU A 13 16.96 29.24 -11.82
N SER A 14 16.68 29.99 -10.75
CA SER A 14 17.76 30.51 -9.91
C SER A 14 18.53 29.33 -9.31
N SER A 15 19.78 29.54 -8.90
CA SER A 15 20.56 28.49 -8.25
C SER A 15 19.88 27.93 -6.98
N ALA A 16 19.03 28.73 -6.33
CA ALA A 16 18.21 28.30 -5.20
C ALA A 16 17.06 27.38 -5.64
N ASP A 17 16.43 27.68 -6.77
CA ASP A 17 15.38 26.84 -7.35
C ASP A 17 15.95 25.50 -7.83
N GLN A 18 17.16 25.50 -8.41
CA GLN A 18 17.84 24.27 -8.81
C GLN A 18 18.20 23.41 -7.60
N GLY A 19 18.70 24.00 -6.51
CA GLY A 19 18.98 23.28 -5.27
C GLY A 19 17.74 22.62 -4.68
N ALA A 20 16.59 23.31 -4.68
CA ALA A 20 15.32 22.76 -4.22
C ALA A 20 14.81 21.62 -5.11
N ILE A 21 15.01 21.70 -6.44
CA ILE A 21 14.66 20.63 -7.39
C ILE A 21 15.48 19.37 -7.12
N ASP A 22 16.79 19.52 -6.90
CA ASP A 22 17.68 18.39 -6.64
C ASP A 22 17.34 17.70 -5.30
N GLU A 23 17.05 18.49 -4.25
CA GLU A 23 16.60 17.96 -2.96
C GLU A 23 15.26 17.21 -3.09
N LEU A 24 14.29 17.80 -3.81
CA LEU A 24 13.01 17.17 -4.08
C LEU A 24 13.16 15.84 -4.83
N ALA A 25 14.07 15.78 -5.81
CA ALA A 25 14.36 14.55 -6.54
C ALA A 25 14.92 13.46 -5.60
N GLY A 26 15.85 13.82 -4.71
CA GLY A 26 16.40 12.88 -3.71
C GLY A 26 15.35 12.35 -2.72
N ILE A 27 14.44 13.21 -2.26
CA ILE A 27 13.34 12.81 -1.38
C ILE A 27 12.39 11.86 -2.11
N ARG A 28 12.00 12.17 -3.36
CA ARG A 28 11.13 11.31 -4.16
C ARG A 28 11.74 9.93 -4.42
N GLN A 29 13.04 9.87 -4.72
CA GLN A 29 13.72 8.60 -4.88
C GLN A 29 13.67 7.74 -3.60
N SER A 30 13.72 8.38 -2.43
CA SER A 30 13.58 7.68 -1.14
C SER A 30 12.16 7.17 -0.93
N ILE A 31 11.14 7.94 -1.33
CA ILE A 31 9.73 7.53 -1.30
C ILE A 31 9.52 6.31 -2.21
N ASP A 32 10.00 6.37 -3.45
CA ASP A 32 9.87 5.27 -4.42
C ASP A 32 10.48 3.96 -3.88
N ASN A 33 11.61 4.05 -3.19
CA ASN A 33 12.25 2.89 -2.56
C ASN A 33 11.41 2.31 -1.41
N ILE A 34 10.78 3.16 -0.60
CA ILE A 34 9.87 2.74 0.48
C ILE A 34 8.63 2.08 -0.13
N ASP A 35 8.05 2.66 -1.18
CA ASP A 35 6.88 2.14 -1.85
C ASP A 35 7.14 0.75 -2.45
N ALA A 36 8.31 0.56 -3.08
CA ALA A 36 8.74 -0.76 -3.56
C ALA A 36 8.80 -1.79 -2.41
N ALA A 37 9.39 -1.41 -1.27
CA ALA A 37 9.44 -2.27 -0.09
C ALA A 37 8.04 -2.60 0.46
N LEU A 38 7.13 -1.61 0.50
CA LEU A 38 5.74 -1.81 0.94
C LEU A 38 5.02 -2.83 0.04
N VAL A 39 5.17 -2.74 -1.28
CA VAL A 39 4.56 -3.69 -2.23
C VAL A 39 5.10 -5.10 -2.01
N HIS A 40 6.41 -5.28 -1.84
CA HIS A 40 6.99 -6.59 -1.59
C HIS A 40 6.54 -7.18 -0.24
N MET A 41 6.45 -6.37 0.81
CA MET A 41 5.96 -6.80 2.12
C MET A 41 4.48 -7.18 2.08
N LEU A 42 3.66 -6.44 1.34
CA LEU A 42 2.27 -6.80 1.10
C LEU A 42 2.18 -8.12 0.34
N ALA A 43 2.94 -8.31 -0.73
CA ALA A 43 2.95 -9.57 -1.48
C ALA A 43 3.28 -10.77 -0.59
N GLU A 44 4.27 -10.66 0.29
CA GLU A 44 4.57 -11.69 1.30
C GLU A 44 3.40 -11.91 2.27
N ARG A 45 2.83 -10.83 2.84
CA ARG A 45 1.65 -10.94 3.72
C ARG A 45 0.49 -11.66 3.03
N PHE A 46 0.25 -11.37 1.75
CA PHE A 46 -0.84 -11.98 1.00
C PHE A 46 -0.64 -13.48 0.77
N LYS A 47 0.59 -13.97 0.62
CA LYS A 47 0.86 -15.42 0.56
C LYS A 47 0.37 -16.13 1.82
N TYR A 48 0.68 -15.60 2.99
CA TYR A 48 0.20 -16.17 4.25
C TYR A 48 -1.32 -16.10 4.38
N THR A 49 -1.94 -14.99 3.96
CA THR A 49 -3.40 -14.91 4.00
C THR A 49 -4.06 -15.88 3.03
N GLN A 50 -3.46 -16.20 1.88
CA GLN A 50 -3.96 -17.25 0.98
C GLN A 50 -3.89 -18.63 1.65
N SER A 51 -2.77 -18.95 2.31
CA SER A 51 -2.64 -20.19 3.09
C SER A 51 -3.70 -20.29 4.20
N VAL A 52 -3.98 -19.19 4.90
CA VAL A 52 -5.08 -19.13 5.88
C VAL A 52 -6.43 -19.36 5.21
N GLY A 53 -6.68 -18.76 4.04
CA GLY A 53 -7.92 -18.93 3.29
C GLY A 53 -8.15 -20.38 2.86
N LEU A 54 -7.12 -21.03 2.31
CA LEU A 54 -7.14 -22.45 1.94
C LEU A 54 -7.41 -23.34 3.16
N LEU A 55 -6.74 -23.08 4.29
CA LEU A 55 -6.96 -23.82 5.53
C LEU A 55 -8.40 -23.63 6.04
N LYS A 56 -8.91 -22.40 6.05
CA LYS A 56 -10.26 -22.09 6.49
C LYS A 56 -11.30 -22.79 5.60
N ALA A 57 -11.14 -22.72 4.28
CA ALA A 57 -12.02 -23.38 3.34
C ALA A 57 -12.03 -24.90 3.53
N ALA A 58 -10.85 -25.52 3.66
CA ALA A 58 -10.74 -26.97 3.89
C ALA A 58 -11.37 -27.41 5.22
N ALA A 59 -11.35 -26.55 6.25
CA ALA A 59 -11.93 -26.82 7.56
C ALA A 59 -13.38 -26.34 7.71
N GLY A 60 -14.01 -25.77 6.67
CA GLY A 60 -15.36 -25.20 6.74
C GLY A 60 -15.50 -23.98 7.66
N MET A 61 -14.41 -23.25 7.90
CA MET A 61 -14.38 -22.05 8.73
C MET A 61 -14.80 -20.80 7.94
N PRO A 62 -15.41 -19.79 8.59
CA PRO A 62 -15.77 -18.54 7.94
C PRO A 62 -14.55 -17.73 7.51
N ALA A 63 -14.69 -17.02 6.38
CA ALA A 63 -13.68 -16.10 5.83
C ALA A 63 -13.34 -14.98 6.83
N SER A 64 -14.36 -14.32 7.38
CA SER A 64 -14.20 -13.30 8.43
C SER A 64 -14.03 -13.93 9.81
N ASP A 65 -13.26 -13.26 10.67
CA ASP A 65 -13.10 -13.55 12.09
C ASP A 65 -13.09 -12.23 12.86
N PRO A 66 -14.27 -11.72 13.28
CA PRO A 66 -14.40 -10.38 13.86
C PRO A 66 -13.55 -10.16 15.11
N GLU A 67 -13.36 -11.19 15.93
CA GLU A 67 -12.55 -11.08 17.13
C GLU A 67 -11.06 -10.97 16.76
N ARG A 68 -10.61 -11.74 15.77
CA ARG A 68 -9.24 -11.66 15.30
C ARG A 68 -8.94 -10.34 14.58
N GLU A 69 -9.89 -9.81 13.83
CA GLU A 69 -9.86 -8.48 13.20
C GLU A 69 -9.74 -7.37 14.25
N ARG A 70 -10.57 -7.39 15.29
CA ARG A 70 -10.53 -6.44 16.42
C ARG A 70 -9.16 -6.40 17.08
N VAL A 71 -8.55 -7.55 17.35
CA VAL A 71 -7.20 -7.62 17.94
C VAL A 71 -6.13 -7.07 17.00
N GLN A 72 -6.25 -7.30 15.69
CA GLN A 72 -5.32 -6.74 14.71
C GLN A 72 -5.39 -5.21 14.68
N ILE A 73 -6.60 -4.63 14.70
CA ILE A 73 -6.81 -3.17 14.75
C ILE A 73 -6.15 -2.58 16.01
N GLN A 74 -6.41 -3.16 17.19
CA GLN A 74 -5.82 -2.67 18.44
C GLN A 74 -4.30 -2.71 18.42
N ARG A 75 -3.72 -3.81 17.93
CA ARG A 75 -2.26 -3.93 17.79
C ARG A 75 -1.69 -2.90 16.82
N LEU A 76 -2.36 -2.68 15.68
CA LEU A 76 -1.85 -1.77 14.65
C LEU A 76 -1.93 -0.31 15.10
N ARG A 77 -3.02 0.09 15.77
CA ARG A 77 -3.14 1.45 16.34
C ARG A 77 -1.97 1.76 17.27
N ARG A 78 -1.61 0.82 18.16
CA ARG A 78 -0.44 0.98 19.04
C ARG A 78 0.87 1.11 18.26
N LEU A 79 1.08 0.30 17.23
CA LEU A 79 2.27 0.41 16.38
C LEU A 79 2.32 1.75 15.63
N ALA A 80 1.17 2.28 15.21
CA ALA A 80 1.09 3.58 14.57
C ALA A 80 1.49 4.70 15.55
N GLU A 81 1.00 4.67 16.78
CA GLU A 81 1.40 5.61 17.84
C GLU A 81 2.91 5.57 18.10
N GLU A 82 3.48 4.37 18.26
CA GLU A 82 4.92 4.15 18.44
C GLU A 82 5.74 4.70 17.26
N ALA A 83 5.23 4.58 16.04
CA ALA A 83 5.85 5.06 14.80
C ALA A 83 5.54 6.54 14.47
N ARG A 84 4.77 7.25 15.30
CA ARG A 84 4.27 8.62 15.04
C ARG A 84 3.45 8.73 13.74
N LEU A 85 2.76 7.66 13.38
CA LEU A 85 1.75 7.64 12.32
C LEU A 85 0.36 7.83 12.94
N ASP A 86 -0.53 8.54 12.24
CA ASP A 86 -1.92 8.69 12.69
C ASP A 86 -2.59 7.30 12.85
N PRO A 87 -3.06 6.94 14.06
CA PRO A 87 -3.72 5.66 14.29
C PRO A 87 -5.01 5.47 13.48
N ALA A 88 -5.72 6.57 13.17
CA ALA A 88 -6.94 6.50 12.36
C ALA A 88 -6.62 6.17 10.89
N PHE A 89 -5.55 6.76 10.36
CA PHE A 89 -5.03 6.38 9.04
C PHE A 89 -4.58 4.92 9.01
N ALA A 90 -3.80 4.46 10.00
CA ALA A 90 -3.33 3.08 10.06
C ALA A 90 -4.48 2.06 10.12
N GLU A 91 -5.52 2.37 10.91
CA GLU A 91 -6.74 1.57 10.97
C GLU A 91 -7.48 1.52 9.63
N SER A 92 -7.64 2.67 8.96
CA SER A 92 -8.28 2.74 7.64
C SER A 92 -7.54 1.90 6.60
N PHE A 93 -6.20 1.96 6.61
CA PHE A 93 -5.36 1.14 5.76
C PHE A 93 -5.50 -0.36 6.06
N LEU A 94 -5.54 -0.75 7.33
CA LEU A 94 -5.75 -2.15 7.71
C LEU A 94 -7.12 -2.66 7.28
N ASN A 95 -8.17 -1.87 7.48
CA ASN A 95 -9.53 -2.24 7.09
C ASN A 95 -9.62 -2.49 5.58
N PHE A 96 -8.96 -1.66 4.78
CA PHE A 96 -8.83 -1.89 3.33
C PHE A 96 -8.16 -3.23 3.02
N ILE A 97 -7.02 -3.53 3.64
CA ILE A 97 -6.29 -4.78 3.42
C ILE A 97 -7.09 -6.00 3.91
N VAL A 98 -7.79 -5.90 5.04
CA VAL A 98 -8.61 -6.99 5.60
C VAL A 98 -9.81 -7.29 4.70
N ALA A 99 -10.47 -6.27 4.17
CA ALA A 99 -11.57 -6.45 3.22
C ALA A 99 -11.14 -7.26 2.00
N GLU A 100 -9.97 -6.93 1.42
CA GLU A 100 -9.39 -7.66 0.29
C GLU A 100 -9.04 -9.12 0.64
N VAL A 101 -8.57 -9.36 1.86
CA VAL A 101 -8.28 -10.73 2.34
C VAL A 101 -9.56 -11.55 2.49
N ILE A 102 -10.61 -10.97 3.07
CA ILE A 102 -11.91 -11.64 3.22
C ILE A 102 -12.48 -11.99 1.85
N HIS A 103 -12.44 -11.06 0.90
CA HIS A 103 -12.88 -11.31 -0.48
C HIS A 103 -12.12 -12.48 -1.13
N HIS A 104 -10.79 -12.55 -0.96
CA HIS A 104 -10.01 -13.68 -1.44
C HIS A 104 -10.38 -15.01 -0.76
N HIS A 105 -10.68 -15.00 0.54
CA HIS A 105 -11.09 -16.21 1.27
C HIS A 105 -12.45 -16.72 0.78
N GLU A 106 -13.40 -15.82 0.52
CA GLU A 106 -14.69 -16.17 -0.06
C GLU A 106 -14.55 -16.81 -1.45
N ARG A 107 -13.67 -16.26 -2.29
CA ARG A 107 -13.33 -16.84 -3.61
C ARG A 107 -12.73 -18.24 -3.49
N ILE A 108 -11.76 -18.43 -2.60
CA ILE A 108 -11.14 -19.74 -2.33
C ILE A 108 -12.20 -20.74 -1.85
N ALA A 109 -13.10 -20.33 -0.94
CA ALA A 109 -14.18 -21.18 -0.45
C ALA A 109 -15.20 -21.54 -1.55
N ALA A 110 -15.39 -20.66 -2.56
CA ALA A 110 -16.20 -20.92 -3.74
C ALA A 110 -15.52 -21.83 -4.79
N GLY A 111 -14.25 -22.19 -4.60
CA GLY A 111 -13.49 -23.02 -5.53
C GLY A 111 -12.78 -22.24 -6.64
N ASP A 112 -12.79 -20.90 -6.58
CA ASP A 112 -11.98 -20.06 -7.46
C ASP A 112 -10.54 -20.06 -6.93
N ASP A 113 -9.61 -20.76 -7.61
CA ASP A 113 -8.19 -20.72 -7.26
C ASP A 113 -7.55 -19.40 -7.74
N PRO A 114 -7.19 -18.45 -6.84
CA PRO A 114 -6.56 -17.19 -7.23
C PRO A 114 -5.10 -17.39 -7.70
N THR A 115 -4.51 -18.58 -7.55
CA THR A 115 -3.14 -18.87 -7.96
C THR A 115 -3.03 -19.38 -9.41
N ALA A 116 -4.13 -19.82 -10.02
CA ALA A 116 -4.18 -20.37 -11.37
C ALA A 116 -3.84 -19.36 -12.50
N GLY A 117 -3.72 -18.07 -12.19
CA GLY A 117 -3.38 -17.00 -13.15
C GLY A 117 -1.93 -16.48 -13.09
N ARG A 118 -1.01 -17.17 -12.38
CA ARG A 118 0.38 -16.72 -12.18
C ARG A 118 1.45 -17.64 -12.79
N ALA A 119 1.11 -18.39 -13.83
CA ALA A 119 2.08 -19.14 -14.65
C ALA A 119 2.68 -18.26 -15.75
#